data_AF-A0A5D2KNE6-F1
#
_entry.id   AF-A0A5D2KNE6-F1
#
_cell.length_a   1.000
_cell.length_b   1.000
_cell.length_c   1.000
_cell.angle_alpha   90.00
_cell.angle_beta   90.00
_cell.angle_gamma   90.00
#
_symmetry.space_group_name_H-M   'P 1'
#
loop_
_entity.id
_entity.type
_entity.pdbx_description
1 polymer ?
#
loop_
_entity_poly.entity_id
_entity_poly.type
_entity_poly.pdbx_seq_one_letter_code
_entity_poly.pdbx_strand_id
1 'polypeptide(L)'
;MFGLVYWLSQYTPNRWTPPNPSLSRVWFKVLVKVTALLVQRRVVVTGMGVVTPLGHEPDVFYNNLLEGVSGISEIETFDCAQFPKRIAGEIKSFSTDGWVAPKFSKRMDKFMLYSLTAEKKALQDGGVNEDVMEELDKTKCGVLIGSAMGGMKVFNDAIEALRISYRKMNPFCVPFATTNMGSTMLAMDLGWMGPNYSI
;
A
#
# COMPACT_ATOMS: atom_id res chain seq x y z
N MET A 1 -8.88 -0.84 -3.80
CA MET A 1 -7.72 -1.11 -2.92
C MET A 1 -7.53 0.15 -2.09
N PHE A 2 -7.58 0.06 -0.77
CA PHE A 2 -7.47 1.20 0.15
C PHE A 2 -6.08 1.17 0.80
N GLY A 3 -5.30 2.25 0.66
CA GLY A 3 -4.01 2.42 1.35
C GLY A 3 -4.19 3.36 2.55
N LEU A 4 -3.74 2.93 3.73
CA LEU A 4 -3.76 3.71 4.97
C LEU A 4 -2.31 3.88 5.46
N VAL A 5 -1.87 5.12 5.64
CA VAL A 5 -0.52 5.47 6.12
C VAL A 5 -0.64 6.01 7.55
N TYR A 6 0.24 5.57 8.45
CA TYR A 6 0.25 5.95 9.87
C TYR A 6 1.54 6.68 10.25
N TRP A 7 1.44 7.78 11.02
CA TRP A 7 2.57 8.57 11.53
C TRP A 7 2.47 8.82 13.05
N LEU A 8 3.61 8.91 13.75
CA LEU A 8 3.68 9.00 15.23
C LEU A 8 4.65 10.10 15.73
N SER A 9 4.09 11.14 16.35
CA SER A 9 4.79 12.22 17.07
C SER A 9 4.87 11.95 18.59
N GLN A 10 5.96 12.37 19.23
CA GLN A 10 6.31 12.09 20.63
C GLN A 10 5.84 13.21 21.58
N TYR A 11 5.24 12.85 22.72
CA TYR A 11 4.90 13.75 23.84
C TYR A 11 5.39 13.15 25.17
N THR A 12 5.84 13.97 26.11
CA THR A 12 6.43 13.56 27.42
C THR A 12 5.50 13.89 28.61
N PRO A 13 5.40 13.01 29.64
CA PRO A 13 4.92 13.44 30.95
C PRO A 13 5.85 13.10 32.15
N ASN A 14 5.54 13.78 33.26
CA ASN A 14 6.32 14.18 34.44
C ASN A 14 6.96 13.11 35.37
N ARG A 15 7.94 13.60 36.16
CA ARG A 15 8.87 12.93 37.10
C ARG A 15 8.21 12.17 38.26
N TRP A 16 8.74 10.96 38.54
CA TRP A 16 8.63 10.22 39.80
C TRP A 16 10.03 9.95 40.37
N THR A 17 10.22 9.99 41.70
CA THR A 17 11.52 9.77 42.38
C THR A 17 11.50 8.55 43.32
N PRO A 18 12.45 7.60 43.20
CA PRO A 18 12.49 6.35 43.96
C PRO A 18 13.09 6.45 45.39
N PRO A 19 12.86 5.46 46.28
CA PRO A 19 13.18 5.54 47.71
C PRO A 19 14.59 5.03 48.12
N ASN A 20 15.46 4.61 47.18
CA ASN A 20 16.78 4.06 47.54
C ASN A 20 17.85 4.29 46.43
N PRO A 21 19.02 4.90 46.72
CA PRO A 21 19.98 5.33 45.68
C PRO A 21 20.70 4.21 44.93
N SER A 22 20.94 3.03 45.53
CA SER A 22 21.82 1.98 44.95
C SER A 22 21.12 1.01 43.99
N LEU A 23 19.79 0.87 44.08
CA LEU A 23 18.96 0.06 43.18
C LEU A 23 18.31 0.89 42.06
N SER A 24 18.49 2.21 42.10
CA SER A 24 17.80 3.16 41.23
C SER A 24 18.04 2.92 39.73
N ARG A 25 19.27 2.65 39.28
CA ARG A 25 19.59 2.61 37.84
C ARG A 25 18.98 1.44 37.07
N VAL A 26 18.91 0.26 37.69
CA VAL A 26 18.38 -0.96 37.05
C VAL A 26 16.86 -0.89 37.01
N TRP A 27 16.24 -0.54 38.15
CA TRP A 27 14.79 -0.37 38.23
C TRP A 27 14.31 0.81 37.38
N PHE A 28 15.03 1.92 37.30
CA PHE A 28 14.65 3.04 36.44
C PHE A 28 14.72 2.66 34.95
N LYS A 29 15.72 1.90 34.51
CA LYS A 29 15.79 1.40 33.12
C LYS A 29 14.67 0.42 32.79
N VAL A 30 14.36 -0.51 33.71
CA VAL A 30 13.28 -1.49 33.52
C VAL A 30 11.92 -0.79 33.56
N LEU A 31 11.69 0.09 34.52
CA LEU A 31 10.44 0.84 34.68
C LEU A 31 10.21 1.79 33.50
N VAL A 32 11.21 2.55 33.04
CA VAL A 32 11.09 3.39 31.83
C VAL A 32 10.73 2.55 30.60
N LYS A 33 11.32 1.36 30.46
CA LYS A 33 11.04 0.47 29.33
C LYS A 33 9.64 -0.17 29.40
N VAL A 34 9.15 -0.46 30.60
CA VAL A 34 7.79 -0.99 30.84
C VAL A 34 6.72 0.10 30.70
N THR A 35 6.95 1.30 31.24
CA THR A 35 6.01 2.42 31.11
C THR A 35 5.87 2.87 29.64
N ALA A 36 6.96 2.83 28.86
CA ALA A 36 6.92 3.08 27.42
C ALA A 36 6.10 2.03 26.62
N LEU A 37 5.97 0.80 27.14
CA LEU A 37 5.14 -0.26 26.56
C LEU A 37 3.66 -0.14 26.93
N LEU A 38 3.34 0.54 28.03
CA LEU A 38 1.96 0.70 28.55
C LEU A 38 1.23 1.92 27.98
N VAL A 39 1.94 2.89 27.40
CA VAL A 39 1.31 4.00 26.70
C VAL A 39 0.94 3.53 25.30
N GLN A 40 -0.33 3.15 25.11
CA GLN A 40 -0.86 2.96 23.76
C GLN A 40 -0.65 4.24 22.97
N ARG A 41 0.12 4.14 21.90
CA ARG A 41 0.34 5.27 21.01
C ARG A 41 -0.95 5.57 20.26
N ARG A 42 -1.35 6.84 20.24
CA ARG A 42 -2.47 7.28 19.42
C ARG A 42 -2.09 7.18 17.96
N VAL A 43 -2.97 6.59 17.17
CA VAL A 43 -2.80 6.40 15.72
C VAL A 43 -3.85 7.26 15.03
N VAL A 44 -3.43 8.00 14.00
CA VAL A 44 -4.30 8.87 13.20
C VAL A 44 -4.13 8.56 11.72
N VAL A 45 -5.20 8.77 10.96
CA VAL A 45 -5.18 8.72 9.49
C VAL A 45 -4.83 10.11 9.00
N THR A 46 -3.73 10.25 8.27
CA THR A 46 -3.26 11.55 7.79
C THR A 46 -3.61 11.81 6.34
N GLY A 47 -3.74 10.76 5.53
CA GLY A 47 -4.10 10.88 4.13
C GLY A 47 -4.72 9.61 3.57
N MET A 48 -5.42 9.74 2.45
CA MET A 48 -6.10 8.67 1.76
C MET A 48 -5.90 8.75 0.26
N GLY A 49 -5.88 7.58 -0.38
CA GLY A 49 -5.75 7.48 -1.83
C GLY A 49 -6.51 6.27 -2.32
N VAL A 50 -7.16 6.44 -3.46
CA VAL A 50 -8.09 5.46 -4.02
C VAL A 50 -7.89 5.33 -5.52
N VAL A 51 -8.02 4.10 -6.02
CA VAL A 51 -8.16 3.82 -7.45
C VAL A 51 -9.30 2.83 -7.58
N THR A 52 -10.43 3.30 -8.10
CA THR A 52 -11.68 2.54 -8.16
C THR A 52 -12.43 2.81 -9.47
N PRO A 53 -13.40 1.96 -9.84
CA PRO A 53 -14.32 2.24 -10.95
C PRO A 53 -15.17 3.51 -10.76
N LEU A 54 -15.30 3.99 -9.51
CA LEU A 54 -16.07 5.18 -9.14
C LEU A 54 -15.22 6.44 -9.04
N GLY A 55 -13.94 6.38 -9.40
CA GLY A 55 -13.04 7.54 -9.33
C GLY A 55 -11.66 7.18 -8.78
N HIS A 56 -10.72 8.07 -9.05
CA HIS A 56 -9.31 7.93 -8.66
C HIS A 56 -8.86 9.02 -7.68
N GLU A 57 -9.78 9.91 -7.29
CA GLU A 57 -9.58 10.89 -6.23
C GLU A 57 -10.57 10.61 -5.09
N PRO A 58 -10.17 10.78 -3.81
CA PRO A 58 -11.04 10.49 -2.67
C PRO A 58 -12.37 11.23 -2.70
N ASP A 59 -12.38 12.52 -3.02
CA ASP A 59 -13.60 13.34 -3.07
C ASP A 59 -14.55 12.87 -4.16
N VAL A 60 -14.03 12.57 -5.36
CA VAL A 60 -14.83 12.06 -6.48
C VAL A 60 -15.42 10.71 -6.15
N PHE A 61 -14.61 9.81 -5.58
CA PHE A 61 -15.06 8.51 -5.11
C PHE A 61 -16.17 8.63 -4.06
N TYR A 62 -15.98 9.50 -3.07
CA TYR A 62 -16.93 9.71 -1.98
C TYR A 62 -18.25 10.32 -2.47
N ASN A 63 -18.20 11.34 -3.31
CA ASN A 63 -19.40 11.97 -3.87
C ASN A 63 -20.19 10.97 -4.74
N ASN A 64 -19.51 10.20 -5.59
CA ASN A 64 -20.15 9.16 -6.40
C ASN A 64 -20.82 8.07 -5.54
N LEU A 65 -20.23 7.73 -4.38
CA LEU A 65 -20.87 6.82 -3.42
C LEU A 65 -22.14 7.43 -2.82
N LEU A 66 -22.10 8.70 -2.41
CA LEU A 66 -23.27 9.39 -1.85
C LEU A 66 -24.40 9.56 -2.86
N GLU A 67 -24.05 9.77 -4.13
CA GLU A 67 -25.01 9.89 -5.24
C GLU A 67 -25.56 8.53 -5.71
N GLY A 68 -25.02 7.42 -5.22
CA GLY A 68 -25.46 6.08 -5.61
C GLY A 68 -25.04 5.69 -7.04
N VAL A 69 -23.95 6.27 -7.54
CA VAL A 69 -23.40 5.93 -8.85
C VAL A 69 -22.93 4.48 -8.85
N SER A 70 -23.32 3.71 -9.87
CA SER A 70 -22.85 2.33 -10.06
C SER A 70 -21.57 2.31 -10.88
N GLY A 71 -20.53 1.68 -10.35
CA GLY A 71 -19.28 1.42 -11.06
C GLY A 71 -19.32 0.15 -11.91
N ILE A 72 -20.46 -0.55 -11.96
CA ILE A 72 -20.63 -1.80 -12.70
C ILE A 72 -21.08 -1.50 -14.13
N SER A 73 -20.36 -2.04 -15.10
CA SER A 73 -20.70 -1.98 -16.52
C SER A 73 -20.46 -3.32 -17.20
N GLU A 74 -20.73 -3.40 -18.50
CA GLU A 74 -20.25 -4.51 -19.33
C GLU A 74 -18.71 -4.59 -19.29
N ILE A 75 -18.19 -5.81 -19.40
CA ILE A 75 -16.76 -6.10 -19.45
C ILE A 75 -16.22 -5.70 -20.83
N GLU A 76 -15.24 -4.80 -20.85
CA GLU A 76 -14.58 -4.33 -22.07
C GLU A 76 -13.12 -4.82 -22.18
N THR A 77 -12.54 -5.35 -21.08
CA THR A 77 -11.13 -5.77 -21.07
C THR A 77 -10.87 -7.03 -21.92
N PHE A 78 -11.86 -7.88 -22.14
CA PHE A 78 -11.76 -9.11 -22.96
C PHE A 78 -13.12 -9.53 -23.53
N ASP A 79 -13.11 -10.37 -24.57
CA ASP A 79 -14.35 -10.93 -25.13
C ASP A 79 -15.00 -11.91 -24.14
N CYS A 80 -16.11 -11.48 -23.55
CA CYS A 80 -16.88 -12.25 -22.59
C CYS A 80 -18.18 -12.85 -23.16
N ALA A 81 -18.39 -12.86 -24.49
CA ALA A 81 -19.66 -13.26 -25.11
C ALA A 81 -20.12 -14.68 -24.76
N GLN A 82 -19.18 -15.61 -24.56
CA GLN A 82 -19.47 -17.01 -24.20
C GLN A 82 -19.65 -17.23 -22.69
N PHE A 83 -19.41 -16.21 -21.86
CA PHE A 83 -19.48 -16.36 -20.41
C PHE A 83 -20.89 -16.06 -19.88
N PRO A 84 -21.31 -16.76 -18.81
CA PRO A 84 -22.62 -16.52 -18.18
C PRO A 84 -22.70 -15.18 -17.43
N LYS A 85 -21.54 -14.59 -17.08
CA LYS A 85 -21.43 -13.27 -16.45
C LYS A 85 -20.61 -12.35 -17.36
N ARG A 86 -21.14 -11.16 -17.63
CA ARG A 86 -20.61 -10.20 -18.62
C ARG A 86 -20.50 -8.78 -18.08
N ILE A 87 -20.71 -8.60 -16.78
CA ILE A 87 -20.63 -7.32 -16.10
C ILE A 87 -19.53 -7.36 -15.03
N ALA A 88 -18.82 -6.26 -14.84
CA ALA A 88 -17.80 -6.09 -13.82
C ALA A 88 -17.64 -4.61 -13.45
N GLY A 89 -17.01 -4.37 -12.30
CA GLY A 89 -16.53 -3.03 -11.93
C GLY A 89 -15.14 -2.77 -12.48
N GLU A 90 -15.04 -2.46 -13.77
CA GLU A 90 -13.75 -2.20 -14.41
C GLU A 90 -13.26 -0.78 -14.14
N ILE A 91 -11.94 -0.64 -13.95
CA ILE A 91 -11.29 0.67 -13.98
C ILE A 91 -10.95 1.00 -15.44
N LYS A 92 -11.74 1.87 -16.07
CA LYS A 92 -11.65 2.17 -17.52
C LYS A 92 -10.58 3.20 -17.89
N SER A 93 -10.37 4.23 -17.07
CA SER A 93 -9.53 5.39 -17.38
C SER A 93 -8.35 5.53 -16.41
N PHE A 94 -7.46 4.54 -16.40
CA PHE A 94 -6.29 4.52 -15.52
C PHE A 94 -5.02 4.97 -16.21
N SER A 95 -4.36 5.99 -15.63
CA SER A 95 -2.99 6.37 -15.99
C SER A 95 -2.06 6.22 -14.79
N THR A 96 -0.85 5.76 -15.08
CA THR A 96 0.26 5.67 -14.13
C THR A 96 1.18 6.88 -14.19
N ASP A 97 0.90 7.84 -15.06
CA ASP A 97 1.79 8.97 -15.34
C ASP A 97 1.99 9.82 -14.08
N GLY A 98 3.25 10.15 -13.80
CA GLY A 98 3.66 10.84 -12.56
C GLY A 98 3.70 9.97 -11.31
N TRP A 99 3.10 8.78 -11.33
CA TRP A 99 3.00 7.90 -10.15
C TRP A 99 3.93 6.70 -10.21
N VAL A 100 4.09 6.07 -11.37
CA VAL A 100 4.91 4.87 -11.53
C VAL A 100 5.97 5.10 -12.60
N ALA A 101 7.21 4.69 -12.33
CA ALA A 101 8.28 4.83 -13.32
C ALA A 101 7.91 4.09 -14.63
N PRO A 102 8.16 4.69 -15.82
CA PRO A 102 7.75 4.12 -17.10
C PRO A 102 8.25 2.69 -17.33
N LYS A 103 9.42 2.34 -16.80
CA LYS A 103 10.00 0.99 -16.86
C LYS A 103 9.10 -0.08 -16.21
N PHE A 104 8.40 0.29 -15.15
CA PHE A 104 7.55 -0.61 -14.37
C PHE A 104 6.10 -0.62 -14.88
N SER A 105 5.60 0.53 -15.37
CA SER A 105 4.24 0.67 -15.93
C SER A 105 3.88 -0.41 -16.97
N LYS A 106 4.85 -0.84 -17.78
CA LYS A 106 4.65 -1.83 -18.85
C LYS A 106 4.81 -3.30 -18.42
N ARG A 107 5.34 -3.55 -17.22
CA ARG A 107 5.77 -4.89 -16.81
C ARG A 107 5.00 -5.43 -15.60
N MET A 108 4.51 -4.55 -14.74
CA MET A 108 3.75 -4.91 -13.55
C MET A 108 2.32 -5.30 -13.88
N ASP A 109 1.73 -6.11 -13.00
CA ASP A 109 0.30 -6.39 -13.05
C ASP A 109 -0.51 -5.15 -12.67
N LYS A 110 -1.74 -5.05 -13.19
CA LYS A 110 -2.68 -3.97 -12.88
C LYS A 110 -2.88 -3.79 -11.37
N PHE A 111 -2.92 -4.88 -10.57
CA PHE A 111 -3.10 -4.74 -9.12
C PHE A 111 -1.99 -3.91 -8.48
N MET A 112 -0.74 -4.12 -8.89
CA MET A 112 0.42 -3.39 -8.37
C MET A 112 0.37 -1.93 -8.80
N LEU A 113 -0.02 -1.67 -10.04
CA LEU A 113 -0.14 -0.30 -10.53
C LEU A 113 -1.22 0.47 -9.78
N TYR A 114 -2.38 -0.16 -9.53
CA TYR A 114 -3.46 0.43 -8.73
C TYR A 114 -3.01 0.69 -7.29
N SER A 115 -2.37 -0.30 -6.66
CA SER A 115 -1.76 -0.23 -5.33
C SER A 115 -0.81 0.97 -5.21
N LEU A 116 0.26 0.98 -6.01
CA LEU A 116 1.28 2.03 -5.99
C LEU A 116 0.72 3.43 -6.23
N THR A 117 -0.22 3.54 -7.19
CA THR A 117 -0.83 4.84 -7.50
C THR A 117 -1.69 5.32 -6.34
N ALA A 118 -2.54 4.46 -5.76
CA ALA A 118 -3.38 4.81 -4.62
C ALA A 118 -2.54 5.17 -3.38
N GLU A 119 -1.47 4.43 -3.12
CA GLU A 119 -0.61 4.66 -1.96
C GLU A 119 0.17 5.97 -2.06
N LYS A 120 0.72 6.28 -3.23
CA LYS A 120 1.41 7.56 -3.44
C LYS A 120 0.46 8.75 -3.37
N LYS A 121 -0.77 8.59 -3.86
CA LYS A 121 -1.83 9.59 -3.65
C LYS A 121 -2.14 9.78 -2.17
N ALA A 122 -2.21 8.70 -1.40
CA ALA A 122 -2.43 8.78 0.05
C ALA A 122 -1.30 9.50 0.80
N LEU A 123 -0.05 9.32 0.35
CA LEU A 123 1.09 10.05 0.89
C LEU A 123 1.03 11.54 0.57
N GLN A 124 0.70 11.88 -0.68
CA GLN A 124 0.55 13.27 -1.10
C GLN A 124 -0.61 13.96 -0.35
N ASP A 125 -1.77 13.30 -0.24
CA ASP A 125 -2.92 13.80 0.52
C ASP A 125 -2.58 13.99 2.01
N GLY A 126 -1.74 13.10 2.55
CA GLY A 126 -1.20 13.22 3.91
C GLY A 126 -0.13 14.28 4.10
N GLY A 127 0.18 15.08 3.07
CA GLY A 127 1.19 16.13 3.11
C GLY A 127 2.64 15.62 3.12
N VAL A 128 2.87 14.36 2.76
CA VAL A 128 4.22 13.78 2.69
C VAL A 128 4.86 14.15 1.34
N ASN A 129 5.32 15.39 1.26
CA ASN A 129 6.05 15.92 0.11
C ASN A 129 7.54 15.54 0.17
N GLU A 130 8.32 15.91 -0.86
CA GLU A 130 9.76 15.61 -0.94
C GLU A 130 10.53 16.10 0.29
N ASP A 131 10.28 17.34 0.75
CA ASP A 131 10.92 17.91 1.94
C ASP A 131 10.63 17.06 3.20
N VAL A 132 9.37 16.67 3.41
CA VAL A 132 8.96 15.83 4.54
C VAL A 132 9.57 14.44 4.42
N MET A 133 9.64 13.90 3.20
CA MET A 133 10.22 12.58 2.92
C MET A 133 11.71 12.51 3.26
N GLU A 134 12.46 13.62 3.11
CA GLU A 134 13.87 13.72 3.50
C GLU A 134 14.06 13.75 5.02
N GLU A 135 13.14 14.37 5.76
CA GLU A 135 13.17 14.43 7.22
C GLU A 135 12.71 13.13 7.90
N LEU A 136 11.91 12.31 7.21
CA LEU A 136 11.39 11.07 7.75
C LEU A 136 12.51 10.04 8.01
N ASP A 137 12.50 9.49 9.23
CA ASP A 137 13.31 8.33 9.57
C ASP A 137 12.78 7.09 8.85
N LYS A 138 13.38 6.78 7.69
CA LYS A 138 12.99 5.66 6.82
C LYS A 138 12.98 4.30 7.53
N THR A 139 13.73 4.13 8.62
CA THR A 139 13.73 2.88 9.42
C THR A 139 12.45 2.69 10.24
N LYS A 140 11.68 3.76 10.44
CA LYS A 140 10.39 3.75 11.14
C LYS A 140 9.19 3.77 10.21
N CYS A 141 9.40 4.04 8.92
CA CYS A 141 8.33 4.02 7.91
C CYS A 141 8.09 2.59 7.44
N GLY A 142 6.93 2.03 7.80
CA GLY A 142 6.50 0.69 7.41
C GLY A 142 5.46 0.70 6.31
N VAL A 143 5.26 -0.44 5.66
CA VAL A 143 4.28 -0.64 4.59
C VAL A 143 3.47 -1.91 4.86
N LEU A 144 2.15 -1.79 4.89
CA LEU A 144 1.23 -2.90 5.08
C LEU A 144 0.14 -2.82 4.02
N ILE A 145 0.22 -3.70 3.03
CA ILE A 145 -0.71 -3.73 1.91
C ILE A 145 -1.08 -5.17 1.61
N GLY A 146 -2.37 -5.45 1.48
CA GLY A 146 -2.91 -6.78 1.19
C GLY A 146 -3.44 -6.93 -0.23
N SER A 147 -3.34 -8.13 -0.77
CA SER A 147 -3.97 -8.55 -2.03
C SER A 147 -4.33 -10.03 -1.93
N ALA A 148 -5.57 -10.38 -2.26
CA ALA A 148 -6.02 -11.77 -2.15
C ALA A 148 -5.50 -12.65 -3.30
N MET A 149 -5.55 -12.13 -4.53
CA MET A 149 -5.23 -12.90 -5.74
C MET A 149 -3.88 -12.52 -6.35
N GLY A 150 -3.32 -11.36 -5.99
CA GLY A 150 -2.07 -10.87 -6.59
C GLY A 150 -2.20 -10.67 -8.10
N GLY A 151 -1.12 -10.95 -8.83
CA GLY A 151 -1.00 -10.67 -10.26
C GLY A 151 -1.51 -11.81 -11.14
N MET A 152 -2.83 -12.03 -11.13
CA MET A 152 -3.45 -13.12 -11.88
C MET A 152 -3.25 -13.02 -13.39
N LYS A 153 -3.17 -11.81 -13.95
CA LYS A 153 -2.91 -11.66 -15.38
C LYS A 153 -1.50 -12.12 -15.72
N VAL A 154 -0.51 -11.68 -14.94
CA VAL A 154 0.89 -12.11 -15.10
C VAL A 154 1.02 -13.62 -14.97
N PHE A 155 0.31 -14.22 -14.01
CA PHE A 155 0.31 -15.67 -13.83
C PHE A 155 -0.28 -16.40 -15.05
N ASN A 156 -1.41 -15.93 -15.57
CA ASN A 156 -2.03 -16.49 -16.77
C ASN A 156 -1.13 -16.35 -18.01
N ASP A 157 -0.55 -15.16 -18.23
CA ASP A 157 0.38 -14.92 -19.34
C ASP A 157 1.62 -15.85 -19.26
N ALA A 158 2.11 -16.13 -18.05
CA ALA A 158 3.22 -17.04 -17.83
C ALA A 158 2.87 -18.50 -18.18
N ILE A 159 1.65 -18.95 -17.85
CA ILE A 159 1.16 -20.28 -18.23
C ILE A 159 1.08 -20.40 -19.75
N GLU A 160 0.51 -19.41 -20.43
CA GLU A 160 0.42 -19.41 -21.90
C GLU A 160 1.81 -19.41 -22.56
N ALA A 161 2.76 -18.65 -22.02
CA ALA A 161 4.14 -18.69 -22.50
C ALA A 161 4.80 -20.06 -22.30
N LEU A 162 4.56 -20.69 -21.14
CA LEU A 162 5.10 -22.00 -20.79
C LEU A 162 4.57 -23.10 -21.71
N ARG A 163 3.30 -23.01 -22.15
CA ARG A 163 2.70 -23.93 -23.14
C ARG A 163 3.45 -23.93 -24.46
N ILE A 164 4.07 -22.82 -24.83
CA ILE A 164 4.91 -22.71 -26.03
C ILE A 164 6.32 -23.24 -25.76
N SER A 165 6.98 -22.73 -24.70
CA SER A 165 8.30 -23.18 -24.27
C SER A 165 8.67 -22.60 -22.91
N TYR A 166 9.37 -23.36 -22.07
CA TYR A 166 9.93 -22.87 -20.81
C TYR A 166 10.83 -21.63 -20.97
N ARG A 167 11.49 -21.48 -22.12
CA ARG A 167 12.37 -20.32 -22.41
C ARG A 167 11.60 -19.02 -22.65
N LYS A 168 10.30 -19.09 -22.96
CA LYS A 168 9.46 -17.91 -23.22
C LYS A 168 8.82 -17.34 -21.96
N MET A 169 8.87 -18.07 -20.85
CA MET A 169 8.34 -17.62 -19.57
C MET A 169 9.12 -16.38 -19.09
N ASN A 170 8.40 -15.33 -18.72
CA ASN A 170 9.00 -14.12 -18.20
C ASN A 170 9.66 -14.41 -16.83
N PRO A 171 10.96 -14.12 -16.63
CA PRO A 171 11.63 -14.36 -15.34
C PRO A 171 11.03 -13.53 -14.20
N PHE A 172 10.30 -12.46 -14.50
CA PHE A 172 9.61 -11.63 -13.51
C PHE A 172 8.19 -12.09 -13.20
N CYS A 173 7.74 -13.24 -13.73
CA CYS A 173 6.37 -13.71 -13.48
C CYS A 173 6.09 -13.96 -11.99
N VAL A 174 7.00 -14.63 -11.27
CA VAL A 174 6.83 -14.92 -9.84
C VAL A 174 6.83 -13.62 -9.03
N PRO A 175 7.84 -12.74 -9.13
CA PRO A 175 7.81 -11.45 -8.42
C PRO A 175 6.55 -10.63 -8.68
N PHE A 176 6.08 -10.53 -9.93
CA PHE A 176 4.90 -9.72 -10.24
C PHE A 176 3.56 -10.42 -9.99
N ALA A 177 3.56 -11.73 -9.71
CA ALA A 177 2.34 -12.46 -9.36
C ALA A 177 2.08 -12.47 -7.85
N THR A 178 3.12 -12.37 -7.01
CA THR A 178 2.96 -12.52 -5.55
C THR A 178 2.20 -11.35 -4.92
N THR A 179 1.36 -11.67 -3.94
CA THR A 179 0.44 -10.73 -3.27
C THR A 179 1.18 -9.63 -2.50
N ASN A 180 2.30 -9.98 -1.89
CA ASN A 180 3.17 -9.06 -1.15
C ASN A 180 3.98 -8.09 -2.02
N MET A 181 3.88 -8.20 -3.35
CA MET A 181 4.68 -7.35 -4.23
C MET A 181 4.18 -5.90 -4.22
N GLY A 182 2.90 -5.65 -3.94
CA GLY A 182 2.37 -4.29 -3.75
C GLY A 182 3.11 -3.53 -2.65
N SER A 183 3.16 -4.11 -1.44
CA SER A 183 3.86 -3.51 -0.30
C SER A 183 5.35 -3.34 -0.52
N THR A 184 5.97 -4.33 -1.15
CA THR A 184 7.40 -4.34 -1.41
C THR A 184 7.80 -3.32 -2.47
N MET A 185 6.98 -3.09 -3.50
CA MET A 185 7.28 -2.07 -4.50
C MET A 185 7.18 -0.66 -3.94
N LEU A 186 6.18 -0.37 -3.10
CA LEU A 186 6.09 0.94 -2.47
C LEU A 186 7.31 1.18 -1.56
N ALA A 187 7.65 0.20 -0.72
CA ALA A 187 8.81 0.31 0.17
C ALA A 187 10.12 0.52 -0.59
N MET A 188 10.33 -0.22 -1.69
CA MET A 188 11.53 -0.07 -2.53
C MET A 188 11.57 1.28 -3.24
N ASP A 189 10.43 1.78 -3.72
CA ASP A 189 10.35 3.05 -4.43
C ASP A 189 10.60 4.25 -3.51
N LEU A 190 10.10 4.20 -2.26
CA LEU A 190 10.30 5.25 -1.26
C LEU A 190 11.59 5.09 -0.42
N GLY A 191 12.23 3.92 -0.49
CA GLY A 191 13.38 3.56 0.33
C GLY A 191 13.03 3.33 1.81
N TRP A 192 11.79 2.94 2.11
CA TRP A 192 11.31 2.69 3.45
C TRP A 192 11.80 1.33 3.96
N MET A 193 12.27 1.31 5.21
CA MET A 193 12.98 0.18 5.83
C MET A 193 12.30 -0.32 7.12
N GLY A 194 11.15 0.24 7.48
CA GLY A 194 10.33 -0.25 8.59
C GLY A 194 9.62 -1.57 8.25
N PRO A 195 8.69 -2.01 9.12
CA PRO A 195 7.96 -3.26 8.92
C PRO A 195 7.26 -3.31 7.56
N ASN A 196 7.51 -4.36 6.78
CA ASN A 196 6.89 -4.58 5.47
C ASN A 196 6.26 -5.96 5.40
N TYR A 197 4.94 -6.03 5.28
CA TYR A 197 4.21 -7.28 5.13
C TYR A 197 2.89 -7.10 4.39
N SER A 198 2.34 -8.23 3.95
CA SER A 198 1.04 -8.33 3.27
C SER A 198 0.12 -9.24 4.06
N ILE A 199 -1.17 -8.92 4.00
CA ILE A 199 -2.27 -9.72 4.57
C ILE A 199 -3.15 -10.22 3.43
#